data_AF-A0A2E9GKR0-F1
#
_entry.id   AF-A0A2E9GKR0-F1
#
_cell.length_a   1.000
_cell.length_b   1.000
_cell.length_c   1.000
_cell.angle_alpha   90.00
_cell.angle_beta   90.00
_cell.angle_gamma   90.00
#
_symmetry.space_group_name_H-M   'P 1'
#
loop_
_entity.id
_entity.type
_entity.pdbx_description
1 polymer ?
#
loop_
_entity_poly.entity_id
_entity_poly.type
_entity_poly.pdbx_seq_one_letter_code
_entity_poly.pdbx_strand_id
1 'polypeptide(L)'
;MLSKLNLNNDEVNFKDSGCRFSSSCLNCPIQICIYDDPSFVRNLEKNNRDENIIEDRSNGLSNQQIAKKYNVSIRTVHRSLKKIKPNKNVNLNIKNNIYKKFEIYSSRS
;
A
#
# COMPACT_ATOMS: atom_id res chain seq x y z
N MET A 1 -20.08 32.91 10.14
CA MET A 1 -19.63 33.71 8.96
C MET A 1 -18.53 32.94 8.25
N LEU A 2 -18.89 31.91 7.46
CA LEU A 2 -17.95 31.20 6.58
C LEU A 2 -18.01 31.89 5.22
N SER A 3 -17.45 33.10 5.15
CA SER A 3 -17.44 33.89 3.92
C SER A 3 -16.21 33.54 3.09
N LYS A 4 -16.48 32.87 1.97
CA LYS A 4 -15.74 32.90 0.70
C LYS A 4 -14.39 32.18 0.68
N LEU A 5 -14.46 30.86 0.53
CA LEU A 5 -13.48 30.17 -0.31
C LEU A 5 -13.85 30.51 -1.76
N ASN A 6 -13.05 31.34 -2.44
CA ASN A 6 -13.11 31.52 -3.89
C ASN A 6 -12.55 30.26 -4.54
N LEU A 7 -13.36 29.20 -4.58
CA LEU A 7 -13.06 28.02 -5.40
C LEU A 7 -13.46 28.36 -6.83
N ASN A 8 -12.53 28.25 -7.77
CA ASN A 8 -12.84 28.43 -9.18
C ASN A 8 -13.85 27.35 -9.59
N ASN A 9 -14.80 27.64 -10.48
CA ASN A 9 -15.85 26.69 -10.88
C ASN A 9 -15.30 25.34 -11.40
N ASP A 10 -14.05 25.29 -11.85
CA ASP A 10 -13.36 24.08 -12.30
C ASP A 10 -12.90 23.17 -11.14
N GLU A 11 -12.74 23.70 -9.92
CA GLU A 11 -12.38 22.92 -8.71
C GLU A 11 -13.59 22.21 -8.08
N VAL A 12 -14.81 22.53 -8.53
CA VAL A 12 -16.07 22.05 -7.92
C VAL A 12 -16.65 20.84 -8.64
N ASN A 13 -16.05 20.40 -9.75
CA ASN A 13 -16.52 19.26 -10.55
C ASN A 13 -15.78 17.96 -10.22
N PHE A 14 -15.48 17.71 -8.94
CA PHE A 14 -14.99 16.40 -8.51
C PHE A 14 -16.12 15.37 -8.70
N LYS A 15 -16.02 14.58 -9.77
CA LYS A 15 -16.93 13.46 -10.02
C LYS A 15 -16.30 12.20 -9.44
N ASP A 16 -16.85 11.73 -8.33
CA ASP A 16 -16.47 10.45 -7.75
C ASP A 16 -16.94 9.30 -8.68
N SER A 17 -16.00 8.74 -9.44
CA SER A 17 -16.21 7.54 -10.25
C SER A 17 -15.71 6.27 -9.55
N GLY A 18 -15.21 6.38 -8.32
CA GLY A 18 -14.51 5.32 -7.63
C GLY A 18 -13.22 4.87 -8.34
N CYS A 19 -12.73 3.70 -7.93
CA CYS A 19 -11.58 3.02 -8.49
C CYS A 19 -11.72 1.49 -8.31
N ARG A 20 -10.66 0.72 -8.58
CA ARG A 20 -10.67 -0.74 -8.43
C ARG A 20 -10.88 -1.26 -7.00
N PHE A 21 -10.84 -0.40 -5.98
CA PHE A 21 -11.04 -0.77 -4.57
C PHE A 21 -12.42 -0.43 -4.04
N SER A 22 -13.10 0.57 -4.61
CA SER A 22 -14.44 0.98 -4.20
C SER A 22 -15.09 1.80 -5.31
N SER A 23 -16.40 1.68 -5.46
CA SER A 23 -17.21 2.49 -6.38
C SER A 23 -17.39 3.94 -5.93
N SER A 24 -17.03 4.26 -4.67
CA SER A 24 -17.03 5.63 -4.17
C SER A 24 -15.90 5.87 -3.17
N CYS A 25 -15.23 7.01 -3.30
CA CYS A 25 -14.15 7.46 -2.42
C CYS A 25 -14.57 7.53 -0.94
N LEU A 26 -15.81 7.91 -0.65
CA LEU A 26 -16.31 8.02 0.73
C LEU A 26 -16.50 6.66 1.42
N ASN A 27 -16.59 5.58 0.66
CA ASN A 27 -16.73 4.21 1.16
C ASN A 27 -15.49 3.37 0.83
N CYS A 28 -14.33 4.01 0.72
CA CYS A 28 -13.10 3.32 0.32
C CYS A 28 -12.51 2.51 1.50
N PRO A 29 -12.21 1.21 1.33
CA PRO A 29 -11.70 0.37 2.41
C PRO A 29 -10.21 0.59 2.72
N ILE A 30 -9.49 1.35 1.88
CA ILE A 30 -8.06 1.59 2.04
C ILE A 30 -7.80 2.97 2.67
N GLN A 31 -6.77 3.03 3.51
CA GLN A 31 -6.43 4.21 4.31
C GLN A 31 -5.83 5.37 3.50
N ILE A 32 -5.21 5.06 2.36
CA ILE A 32 -4.59 6.03 1.46
C ILE A 32 -5.08 5.74 0.04
N CYS A 33 -5.55 6.79 -0.66
CA CYS A 33 -6.06 6.66 -2.02
C CYS A 33 -4.97 6.16 -2.98
N ILE A 34 -5.39 5.35 -3.97
CA ILE A 34 -4.47 4.79 -4.96
C ILE A 34 -3.84 5.86 -5.86
N TYR A 35 -4.54 6.99 -6.02
CA TYR A 35 -4.08 8.12 -6.83
C TYR A 35 -3.16 9.03 -6.02
N ASP A 36 -3.39 9.16 -4.71
CA ASP A 36 -2.53 9.94 -3.81
C ASP A 36 -1.18 9.26 -3.59
N ASP A 37 -1.18 7.94 -3.38
CA ASP A 37 0.04 7.15 -3.18
C ASP A 37 -0.03 5.76 -3.84
N PRO A 38 0.31 5.67 -5.13
CA PRO A 38 0.38 4.38 -5.82
C PRO A 38 1.37 3.39 -5.19
N SER A 39 2.37 3.88 -4.45
CA SER A 39 3.36 3.02 -3.80
C SER A 39 2.78 2.33 -2.56
N PHE A 40 1.88 2.98 -1.83
CA PHE A 40 1.20 2.38 -0.68
C PHE A 40 0.46 1.11 -1.07
N VAL A 41 -0.39 1.20 -2.10
CA VAL A 41 -1.20 0.07 -2.59
C VAL A 41 -0.34 -1.08 -3.07
N ARG A 42 0.70 -0.79 -3.87
CA ARG A 42 1.64 -1.80 -4.36
C ARG A 42 2.34 -2.51 -3.21
N ASN A 43 2.69 -1.78 -2.16
CA ASN A 43 3.32 -2.34 -0.97
C ASN A 43 2.34 -3.19 -0.16
N LEU A 44 1.08 -2.73 -0.01
CA LEU A 44 0.03 -3.49 0.66
C LEU A 44 -0.21 -4.84 -0.02
N GLU A 45 -0.43 -4.85 -1.33
CA GLU A 45 -0.63 -6.09 -2.10
C GLU A 45 0.59 -7.02 -2.05
N LYS A 46 1.79 -6.43 -2.12
CA LYS A 46 3.03 -7.19 -1.98
C LYS A 46 3.17 -7.82 -0.60
N ASN A 47 2.85 -7.08 0.47
CA ASN A 47 2.94 -7.58 1.83
C ASN A 47 1.91 -8.68 2.08
N ASN A 48 0.65 -8.49 1.67
CA ASN A 48 -0.39 -9.52 1.76
C ASN A 48 0.02 -10.80 1.02
N ARG A 49 0.57 -10.68 -0.21
CA ARG A 49 1.08 -11.86 -0.93
C ARG A 49 2.25 -12.52 -0.19
N ASP A 50 3.19 -11.72 0.33
CA ASP A 50 4.35 -12.25 1.03
C ASP A 50 3.95 -12.95 2.34
N GLU A 51 2.96 -12.45 3.07
CA GLU A 51 2.36 -13.11 4.24
C GLU A 51 1.69 -14.44 3.87
N ASN A 52 0.87 -14.46 2.82
CA ASN A 52 0.25 -15.70 2.36
C ASN A 52 1.28 -16.74 1.86
N ILE A 53 2.39 -16.29 1.25
CA ILE A 53 3.53 -17.15 0.89
C ILE A 53 4.16 -17.79 2.13
N ILE A 54 4.29 -17.02 3.22
CA ILE A 54 4.85 -17.51 4.49
C ILE A 54 3.90 -18.54 5.11
N GLU A 55 2.61 -18.26 5.13
CA GLU A 55 1.58 -19.16 5.66
C GLU A 55 1.52 -20.48 4.88
N ASP A 56 1.50 -20.41 3.55
CA ASP A 56 1.53 -21.60 2.69
C ASP A 56 2.79 -22.44 2.94
N ARG A 57 3.93 -21.77 3.18
CA ARG A 57 5.17 -22.46 3.49
C ARG A 57 5.11 -23.16 4.85
N SER A 58 4.48 -22.54 5.86
CA SER A 58 4.23 -23.18 7.16
C SER A 58 3.24 -24.33 7.07
N ASN A 59 2.30 -24.27 6.14
CA ASN A 59 1.35 -25.36 5.83
C ASN A 59 1.99 -26.49 5.01
N GLY A 60 3.30 -26.44 4.75
CA GLY A 60 4.06 -27.53 4.13
C GLY A 60 4.17 -27.47 2.60
N LEU A 61 3.66 -26.44 1.94
CA LEU A 61 3.82 -26.31 0.48
C LEU A 61 5.29 -26.09 0.12
N SER A 62 5.73 -26.74 -0.97
CA SER A 62 7.07 -26.52 -1.53
C SER A 62 7.18 -25.15 -2.22
N ASN A 63 8.40 -24.61 -2.30
CA ASN A 63 8.64 -23.32 -2.98
C ASN A 63 8.18 -23.34 -4.45
N GLN A 64 8.22 -24.49 -5.12
CA GLN A 64 7.74 -24.64 -6.50
C GLN A 64 6.21 -24.55 -6.60
N GLN A 65 5.49 -25.23 -5.68
CA GLN A 65 4.03 -25.15 -5.61
C GLN A 65 3.57 -23.73 -5.28
N ILE A 66 4.24 -23.06 -4.34
CA ILE A 66 3.96 -21.67 -3.99
C ILE A 66 4.21 -20.74 -5.19
N ALA A 67 5.35 -20.89 -5.88
CA ALA A 67 5.67 -20.11 -7.07
C ALA A 67 4.57 -20.23 -8.14
N LYS A 68 4.08 -21.45 -8.37
CA LYS A 68 2.97 -21.72 -9.29
C LYS A 68 1.66 -21.10 -8.81
N LYS A 69 1.31 -21.25 -7.52
CA LYS A 69 0.06 -20.72 -6.91
C LYS A 69 -0.06 -19.20 -7.07
N TYR A 70 1.03 -18.47 -6.85
CA TYR A 70 1.03 -16.99 -6.92
C TYR A 70 1.49 -16.43 -8.27
N ASN A 71 1.77 -17.28 -9.27
CA ASN A 71 2.34 -16.88 -10.55
C ASN A 71 3.59 -15.98 -10.40
N VAL A 72 4.54 -16.41 -9.55
CA VAL A 72 5.80 -15.71 -9.29
C VAL A 72 6.99 -16.63 -9.49
N SER A 73 8.17 -16.03 -9.65
CA SER A 73 9.41 -16.82 -9.69
C SER A 73 9.71 -17.48 -8.34
N ILE A 74 10.38 -18.64 -8.35
CA ILE A 74 10.89 -19.30 -7.13
C ILE A 74 11.79 -18.34 -6.33
N ARG A 75 12.56 -17.48 -7.01
CA ARG A 75 13.37 -16.43 -6.37
C ARG A 75 12.52 -15.45 -5.56
N THR A 76 11.32 -15.11 -6.02
CA THR A 76 10.39 -14.25 -5.28
C THR A 76 9.97 -14.94 -4.00
N VAL A 77 9.61 -16.22 -4.05
CA VAL A 77 9.26 -17.02 -2.86
C VAL A 77 10.40 -17.00 -1.84
N HIS A 78 11.64 -17.28 -2.27
CA HIS A 78 12.80 -17.21 -1.37
C HIS A 78 13.00 -15.82 -0.75
N ARG A 79 12.77 -14.75 -1.51
CA ARG A 79 12.87 -13.36 -1.02
C ARG A 79 11.80 -13.06 0.02
N SER A 80 10.56 -13.48 -0.19
CA SER A 80 9.46 -13.31 0.76
C SER A 80 9.75 -14.07 2.06
N LEU A 81 10.20 -15.32 1.97
CA LEU A 81 10.58 -16.11 3.15
C LEU A 81 11.78 -15.54 3.93
N LYS A 82 12.72 -14.86 3.26
CA LYS A 82 13.87 -14.21 3.92
C LYS A 82 13.44 -13.04 4.83
N LYS A 83 12.24 -12.48 4.64
CA LYS A 83 11.71 -11.40 5.49
C LYS A 83 11.34 -11.86 6.91
N ILE A 84 11.21 -13.17 7.15
CA ILE A 84 10.93 -13.76 8.48
C ILE A 84 12.10 -13.61 9.46
N LYS A 85 13.25 -13.04 9.06
CA LYS A 85 14.34 -12.77 10.01
C LYS A 85 13.83 -11.83 11.13
N PRO A 86 14.10 -12.14 12.41
CA PRO A 86 13.58 -11.36 13.53
C PRO A 86 13.91 -9.88 13.32
N ASN A 87 12.87 -9.05 13.42
CA ASN A 87 12.94 -7.61 13.30
C ASN A 87 14.14 -7.09 14.12
N LYS A 88 15.17 -6.56 13.46
CA LYS A 88 16.08 -5.63 14.11
C LYS A 88 15.24 -4.41 14.44
N ASN A 89 14.74 -4.34 15.68
CA ASN A 89 14.09 -3.19 16.32
C ASN A 89 13.30 -2.30 15.35
N VAL A 90 12.03 -2.61 15.12
CA VAL A 90 11.10 -1.61 14.56
C VAL A 90 11.05 -0.47 15.57
N ASN A 91 11.75 0.62 15.29
CA ASN A 91 11.65 1.82 16.09
C ASN A 91 10.22 2.37 15.93
N LEU A 92 9.40 2.17 16.96
CA LEU A 92 7.98 2.55 17.04
C LEU A 92 7.75 4.07 17.07
N ASN A 93 8.75 4.89 16.71
CA ASN A 93 8.56 6.33 16.58
C ASN A 93 7.85 6.67 15.25
N ILE A 94 6.60 6.21 15.15
CA ILE A 94 5.68 6.32 14.00
C ILE A 94 5.46 7.79 13.62
N LYS A 95 5.54 8.71 14.59
CA LYS A 95 5.45 10.16 14.34
C LYS A 95 6.50 10.63 13.34
N ASN A 96 7.75 10.18 13.44
CA ASN A 96 8.85 10.73 12.63
C ASN A 96 8.85 10.28 11.16
N ASN A 97 8.18 9.17 10.83
CA ASN A 97 8.17 8.65 9.45
C ASN A 97 6.99 9.17 8.61
N ILE A 98 5.87 9.53 9.24
CA ILE A 98 4.72 10.10 8.53
C ILE A 98 5.06 11.51 8.01
N TYR A 99 5.71 12.36 8.83
CA TYR A 99 6.05 13.74 8.45
C TYR A 99 7.15 13.84 7.39
N LYS A 100 8.16 12.95 7.41
CA LYS A 100 9.24 12.95 6.40
C LYS A 100 8.75 12.70 4.98
N LYS A 101 7.71 11.87 4.82
CA LYS A 101 7.16 11.60 3.49
C LYS A 101 6.49 12.84 2.91
N PHE A 102 5.77 13.61 3.73
CA PHE A 102 5.10 14.84 3.31
C PHE A 102 6.08 15.95 2.90
N GLU A 103 7.19 16.12 3.65
CA GLU A 103 8.23 17.11 3.32
C GLU A 103 8.91 16.86 1.96
N ILE A 104 9.12 15.59 1.58
CA ILE A 104 9.77 15.21 0.31
C ILE A 104 8.90 15.55 -0.90
N TYR A 105 7.56 15.54 -0.76
CA TYR A 105 6.66 15.95 -1.85
C TYR A 105 6.55 17.47 -1.96
N SER A 106 6.64 18.20 -0.84
CA SER A 106 6.53 19.67 -0.83
C SER A 106 7.78 20.40 -1.30
N SER A 107 8.93 19.73 -1.38
CA SER A 107 10.24 20.33 -1.75
C SER A 107 10.64 20.07 -3.21
N ARG A 108 9.71 19.53 -4.02
CA ARG A 108 9.89 19.22 -5.45
C ARG A 108 9.10 20.16 -6.39
N SER A 109 8.57 21.25 -5.85
CA SER A 109 7.95 22.35 -6.61
C SER A 109 8.93 23.48 -6.85
#